data_AF-A0A6S6SGE8-F1
#
_entry.id   AF-A0A6S6SGE8-F1
#
_cell.length_a   1.000
_cell.length_b   1.000
_cell.length_c   1.000
_cell.angle_alpha   90.00
_cell.angle_beta   90.00
_cell.angle_gamma   90.00
#
_symmetry.space_group_name_H-M   'P 1'
#
loop_
_entity.id
_entity.type
_entity.pdbx_description
1 polymer ?
#
loop_
_entity_poly.entity_id
_entity_poly.type
_entity_poly.pdbx_seq_one_letter_code
_entity_poly.pdbx_strand_id
1 'polypeptide(L)'
;MIKGNFHVKGSAARVVAVLSTNDMGRYAIELEDGTVHRGELSHLNVSERLGNVARKITLENGAVFTTLDNDNVDMLFKGKQKINALVHYLETHYRAIVLAVVITIFTGFSFFRWGVPWASQQIAHALPYETNELIAQGSMDFLDSYLFQESNLSQELQDKIRVHFEEKLAKLSIGDESKINYNIHFRSWEMGDIAIPNALALPSGDLILTDKFIELSTNQDEIDSVLLHEMGHVVHRHSLKMLIEGTFVTVAVMLMTGDGSGFGDMGIGIGSALVSSAYSRGHESEADEYAFKKMLEVGIDPKSFSNIMNRMTVYMEEKHKRSAEEEEEGDDILEYFSSHPSTEKRVALANRYSECFKQGLSICK
;
A
#
# COMPACT_ATOMS: atom_id res chain seq x y z
N MET A 1 -1.04 48.39 30.48
CA MET A 1 -2.03 48.97 29.54
C MET A 1 -1.78 48.35 28.19
N ILE A 2 -2.81 47.82 27.53
CA ILE A 2 -2.72 47.08 26.27
C ILE A 2 -3.47 47.89 25.21
N LYS A 3 -2.80 48.27 24.12
CA LYS A 3 -3.43 49.00 23.01
C LYS A 3 -4.05 48.03 22.00
N GLY A 4 -5.19 48.40 21.43
CA GLY A 4 -5.87 47.54 20.47
C GLY A 4 -7.03 48.24 19.77
N ASN A 5 -7.82 47.46 19.05
CA ASN A 5 -9.02 47.93 18.36
C ASN A 5 -10.26 47.31 19.02
N PHE A 6 -11.25 48.15 19.30
CA PHE A 6 -12.55 47.75 19.82
C PHE A 6 -13.59 47.70 18.70
N HIS A 7 -14.41 46.66 18.73
CA HIS A 7 -15.52 46.42 17.83
C HIS A 7 -16.79 46.26 18.64
N VAL A 8 -17.79 47.07 18.34
CA VAL A 8 -19.12 46.96 18.95
C VAL A 8 -19.84 45.73 18.38
N LYS A 9 -20.65 45.06 19.20
CA LYS A 9 -21.45 43.90 18.76
C LYS A 9 -22.22 44.22 17.48
N GLY A 10 -22.02 43.42 16.44
CA GLY A 10 -22.72 43.57 15.15
C GLY A 10 -22.21 44.68 14.24
N SER A 11 -21.11 45.36 14.58
CA SER A 11 -20.49 46.39 13.74
C SER A 11 -19.07 45.99 13.33
N ALA A 12 -18.73 46.27 12.07
CA ALA A 12 -17.35 46.12 11.56
C ALA A 12 -16.46 47.34 11.86
N ALA A 13 -17.04 48.43 12.39
CA ALA A 13 -16.31 49.65 12.72
C ALA A 13 -15.22 49.37 13.76
N ARG A 14 -14.04 49.95 13.53
CA ARG A 14 -12.86 49.83 14.39
C ARG A 14 -12.66 51.14 15.11
N VAL A 15 -12.58 51.08 16.45
CA VAL A 15 -12.22 52.24 17.27
C VAL A 15 -10.98 51.90 18.07
N VAL A 16 -9.98 52.78 18.08
CA VAL A 16 -8.77 52.57 18.87
C VAL A 16 -9.15 52.60 20.34
N ALA A 17 -8.65 51.63 21.10
CA ALA A 17 -8.95 51.52 22.52
C ALA A 17 -7.75 51.05 23.33
N VAL A 18 -7.76 51.37 24.61
CA VAL A 18 -6.74 50.97 25.58
C VAL A 18 -7.39 50.15 26.69
N LEU A 19 -6.96 48.90 26.82
CA LEU A 19 -7.32 48.02 27.93
C LEU A 19 -6.37 48.26 29.11
N SER A 20 -6.94 48.58 30.26
CA SER A 20 -6.24 48.71 31.54
C SER A 20 -6.91 47.82 32.58
N THR A 21 -6.15 47.38 33.57
CA THR A 21 -6.63 46.50 34.64
C THR A 21 -6.08 46.96 35.98
N ASN A 22 -6.77 46.60 37.06
CA ASN A 22 -6.35 46.91 38.42
C ASN A 22 -6.11 45.63 39.24
N ASP A 23 -5.46 45.78 40.40
CA ASP A 23 -5.11 44.68 41.30
C ASP A 23 -6.34 43.99 41.93
N MET A 24 -7.53 44.58 41.78
CA MET A 24 -8.81 44.02 42.21
C MET A 24 -9.49 43.14 41.14
N GLY A 25 -8.81 42.84 40.03
CA GLY A 25 -9.33 41.96 38.98
C GLY A 25 -10.41 42.58 38.10
N ARG A 26 -10.49 43.92 38.04
CA ARG A 26 -11.38 44.65 37.13
C ARG A 26 -10.63 45.17 35.91
N TYR A 27 -11.33 45.24 34.78
CA TYR A 27 -10.82 45.84 33.56
C TYR A 27 -11.53 47.16 33.25
N ALA A 28 -10.84 48.03 32.52
CA ALA A 28 -11.40 49.21 31.87
C ALA A 28 -10.83 49.30 30.44
N ILE A 29 -11.72 49.28 29.44
CA ILE A 29 -11.39 49.55 28.04
C ILE A 29 -11.85 50.96 27.73
N GLU A 30 -10.89 51.86 27.52
CA GLU A 30 -11.13 53.26 27.16
C GLU A 30 -11.00 53.42 25.64
N LEU A 31 -12.06 53.87 24.99
CA LEU A 31 -12.08 54.19 23.57
C LEU A 31 -11.55 55.61 23.35
N GLU A 32 -11.03 55.86 22.15
CA GLU A 32 -10.54 57.19 21.73
C GLU A 32 -11.61 58.29 21.82
N ASP A 33 -12.90 57.92 21.73
CA ASP A 33 -14.05 58.83 21.90
C ASP A 33 -14.37 59.18 23.37
N GLY A 34 -13.59 58.69 24.33
CA GLY A 34 -13.78 58.89 25.77
C GLY A 34 -14.75 57.92 26.43
N THR A 35 -15.37 57.00 25.69
CA THR A 35 -16.23 55.96 26.24
C THR A 35 -15.40 54.92 27.00
N VAL A 36 -15.84 54.52 28.20
CA VAL A 36 -15.13 53.52 29.01
C VAL A 36 -16.04 52.33 29.34
N HIS A 37 -15.66 51.14 28.87
CA HIS A 37 -16.29 49.89 29.27
C HIS A 37 -15.55 49.28 30.46
N ARG A 38 -16.27 48.97 31.54
CA ARG A 38 -15.72 48.37 32.76
C ARG A 38 -16.41 47.04 33.08
N GLY A 39 -15.67 46.12 33.68
CA GLY A 39 -16.21 44.84 34.13
C GLY A 39 -15.19 44.03 34.92
N GLU A 40 -15.54 42.79 35.23
CA GLU A 40 -14.63 41.84 35.88
C GLU A 40 -13.81 41.07 34.84
N LEU A 41 -12.52 40.88 35.12
CA LEU A 41 -11.61 40.17 34.22
C LEU A 41 -12.01 38.70 34.05
N SER A 42 -12.63 38.11 35.08
CA SER A 42 -13.19 36.76 35.10
C SER A 42 -14.23 36.52 34.01
N HIS A 43 -14.94 37.55 33.57
CA HIS A 43 -16.04 37.47 32.60
C HIS A 43 -15.57 37.66 31.15
N LEU A 44 -14.29 38.02 30.95
CA LEU A 44 -13.72 38.11 29.61
C LEU A 44 -13.40 36.72 29.07
N ASN A 45 -13.80 36.48 27.82
CA ASN A 45 -13.41 35.30 27.07
C ASN A 45 -12.30 35.69 26.08
N VAL A 46 -11.13 35.07 26.22
CA VAL A 46 -9.94 35.40 25.43
C VAL A 46 -9.67 34.25 24.47
N SER A 47 -9.46 34.58 23.20
CA SER A 47 -9.04 33.58 22.21
C SER A 47 -7.72 32.93 22.63
N GLU A 48 -7.51 31.68 22.24
CA GLU A 48 -6.22 31.03 22.40
C GLU A 48 -5.14 31.75 21.59
N ARG A 49 -3.88 31.56 21.99
CA ARG A 49 -2.73 32.14 21.28
C ARG A 49 -2.43 31.26 20.05
N LEU A 50 -2.38 31.89 18.88
CA LEU A 50 -2.02 31.26 17.60
C LEU A 50 -0.89 32.10 16.98
N GLY A 51 0.36 31.69 17.22
CA GLY A 51 1.55 32.45 16.79
C GLY A 51 1.50 33.95 17.15
N ASN A 52 1.59 34.80 16.11
CA ASN A 52 1.55 36.27 16.20
C ASN A 52 0.22 36.87 15.70
N VAL A 53 -0.84 36.07 15.57
CA VAL A 53 -2.17 36.57 15.21
C VAL A 53 -2.71 37.44 16.36
N ALA A 54 -3.46 38.48 16.01
CA ALA A 54 -4.08 39.38 16.99
C ALA A 54 -5.02 38.61 17.92
N ARG A 55 -4.86 38.81 19.23
CA ARG A 55 -5.70 38.19 20.27
C ARG A 55 -7.04 38.87 20.33
N LYS A 56 -8.10 38.05 20.46
CA LYS A 56 -9.49 38.50 20.54
C LYS A 56 -9.98 38.34 21.98
N ILE A 57 -10.36 39.44 22.61
CA ILE A 57 -10.96 39.51 23.93
C ILE A 57 -12.44 39.85 23.74
N THR A 58 -13.32 38.91 24.05
CA THR A 58 -14.77 39.05 23.89
C THR A 58 -15.41 39.37 25.23
N LEU A 59 -16.19 40.45 25.28
CA LEU A 59 -16.95 40.88 26.44
C LEU A 59 -18.31 40.14 26.49
N GLU A 60 -18.95 40.09 27.66
CA GLU A 60 -20.27 39.44 27.83
C GLU A 60 -21.36 40.05 26.94
N ASN A 61 -21.25 41.35 26.66
CA ASN A 61 -22.16 42.05 25.76
C ASN A 61 -21.91 41.73 24.27
N GLY A 62 -20.96 40.86 23.94
CA GLY A 62 -20.60 40.46 22.58
C GLY A 62 -19.70 41.44 21.83
N ALA A 63 -19.26 42.53 22.47
CA ALA A 63 -18.24 43.41 21.91
C ALA A 63 -16.86 42.73 21.96
N VAL A 64 -15.96 43.16 21.08
CA VAL A 64 -14.68 42.49 20.86
C VAL A 64 -13.55 43.51 20.89
N PHE A 65 -12.56 43.27 21.73
CA PHE A 65 -11.28 43.97 21.70
C PHE A 65 -10.21 43.09 21.04
N THR A 66 -9.45 43.63 20.09
CA THR A 66 -8.37 42.92 19.39
C THR A 66 -7.03 43.62 19.59
N THR A 67 -5.97 42.86 19.85
CA THR A 67 -4.62 43.43 20.06
C THR A 67 -3.53 42.52 19.51
N LEU A 68 -2.42 43.09 19.06
CA LEU A 68 -1.19 42.37 18.69
C LEU A 68 -0.24 42.18 19.88
N ASP A 69 -0.54 42.80 21.02
CA ASP A 69 0.27 42.75 22.24
C ASP A 69 -0.03 41.48 23.04
N ASN A 70 0.35 40.36 22.44
CA ASN A 70 0.01 39.02 22.89
C ASN A 70 0.62 38.69 24.26
N ASP A 71 1.83 39.18 24.53
CA ASP A 71 2.58 38.88 25.76
C ASP A 71 1.95 39.54 26.99
N ASN A 72 1.48 40.78 26.87
CA ASN A 72 0.75 41.43 27.96
C ASN A 72 -0.62 40.80 28.18
N VAL A 73 -1.31 40.33 27.13
CA VAL A 73 -2.54 39.55 27.27
C VAL A 73 -2.26 38.26 28.03
N ASP A 74 -1.18 37.55 27.72
CA ASP A 74 -0.84 36.31 28.42
C ASP A 74 -0.50 36.55 29.88
N MET A 75 0.27 37.59 30.20
CA MET A 75 0.51 38.00 31.59
C MET A 75 -0.78 38.24 32.36
N LEU A 76 -1.78 38.83 31.71
CA LEU A 76 -3.08 39.16 32.31
C LEU A 76 -3.98 37.95 32.53
N PHE A 77 -3.85 36.91 31.72
CA PHE A 77 -4.74 35.74 31.74
C PHE A 77 -4.01 34.41 32.08
N LYS A 78 -2.84 34.49 32.76
CA LYS A 78 -1.94 33.37 33.14
C LYS A 78 -2.60 32.13 33.77
N GLY A 79 -3.83 32.22 34.29
CA GLY A 79 -4.55 31.11 34.95
C GLY A 79 -5.64 30.42 34.12
N LYS A 80 -6.03 30.95 32.95
CA LYS A 80 -7.11 30.37 32.11
C LYS A 80 -6.61 29.62 30.88
N GLN A 81 -5.31 29.67 30.58
CA GLN A 81 -4.75 29.11 29.36
C GLN A 81 -4.03 27.79 29.66
N LYS A 82 -4.62 26.66 29.26
CA LYS A 82 -3.93 25.35 29.24
C LYS A 82 -3.13 25.23 27.94
N ILE A 83 -2.08 26.04 27.77
CA ILE A 83 -1.23 25.93 26.59
C ILE A 83 -0.02 25.05 26.95
N ASN A 84 0.09 23.90 26.26
CA ASN A 84 1.32 23.12 26.27
C ASN A 84 2.44 24.02 25.73
N ALA A 85 3.35 24.46 26.59
CA ALA A 85 4.49 25.33 26.24
C ALA A 85 5.29 24.80 25.02
N LEU A 86 5.27 23.49 24.82
CA LEU A 86 5.83 22.80 23.65
C LEU A 86 5.20 23.26 22.32
N VAL A 87 3.86 23.36 22.25
CA VAL A 87 3.15 23.76 21.03
C VAL A 87 3.50 25.20 20.67
N HIS A 88 3.50 26.09 21.67
CA HIS A 88 3.85 27.48 21.46
C HIS A 88 5.30 27.67 20.98
N TYR A 89 6.25 26.89 21.51
CA TYR A 89 7.64 26.89 21.05
C TYR A 89 7.76 26.41 19.59
N LEU A 90 7.05 25.33 19.23
CA LEU A 90 7.02 24.80 17.87
C LEU A 90 6.43 25.81 16.87
N GLU A 91 5.37 26.53 17.23
CA GLU A 91 4.71 27.52 16.37
C GLU A 91 5.52 28.81 16.15
N THR A 92 6.36 29.19 17.11
CA THR A 92 7.11 30.46 17.06
C THR A 92 8.46 30.34 16.34
N HIS A 93 8.99 29.12 16.18
CA HIS A 93 10.29 28.89 15.55
C HIS A 93 10.15 28.19 14.20
N TYR A 94 10.37 28.93 13.10
CA TYR A 94 10.26 28.37 11.74
C TYR A 94 11.12 27.11 11.52
N ARG A 95 12.29 27.01 12.16
CA ARG A 95 13.15 25.81 12.12
C ARG A 95 12.49 24.60 12.77
N ALA A 96 11.76 24.81 13.86
CA ALA A 96 11.03 23.75 14.55
C ALA A 96 9.85 23.27 13.71
N ILE A 97 9.17 24.19 13.00
CA ILE A 97 8.12 23.84 12.02
C ILE A 97 8.69 22.98 10.89
N VAL A 98 9.79 23.42 10.26
CA VAL A 98 10.43 22.66 9.17
C VAL A 98 10.89 21.28 9.66
N LEU A 99 11.52 21.22 10.84
CA LEU A 99 11.93 19.95 11.43
C LEU A 99 10.73 19.03 11.70
N ALA A 100 9.63 19.56 12.25
CA ALA A 100 8.42 18.78 12.49
C ALA A 100 7.82 18.24 11.19
N VAL A 101 7.79 19.04 10.11
CA VAL A 101 7.33 18.58 8.78
C VAL A 101 8.23 17.47 8.25
N VAL A 102 9.55 17.63 8.34
CA VAL A 102 10.52 16.60 7.90
C VAL A 102 10.34 15.31 8.70
N ILE A 103 10.18 15.41 10.03
CA ILE A 103 9.94 14.26 10.89
C ILE A 103 8.63 13.57 10.52
N THR A 104 7.56 14.32 10.28
CA THR A 104 6.26 13.76 9.88
C THR A 104 6.36 13.03 8.54
N ILE A 105 6.97 13.64 7.53
CA ILE A 105 7.19 13.01 6.21
C ILE A 105 8.06 11.76 6.36
N PHE A 106 9.16 11.86 7.10
CA PHE A 106 10.05 10.73 7.34
C PHE A 106 9.36 9.60 8.10
N THR A 107 8.52 9.92 9.09
CA THR A 107 7.77 8.93 9.88
C THR A 107 6.72 8.25 9.01
N GLY A 108 5.95 9.02 8.22
CA GLY A 108 4.99 8.47 7.26
C GLY A 108 5.68 7.58 6.23
N PHE A 109 6.77 8.06 5.61
CA PHE A 109 7.59 7.27 4.69
C PHE A 109 8.09 5.99 5.36
N SER A 110 8.62 6.07 6.58
CA SER A 110 9.14 4.91 7.30
C SER A 110 8.06 3.89 7.64
N PHE A 111 6.88 4.37 8.03
CA PHE A 111 5.72 3.55 8.31
C PHE A 111 5.32 2.72 7.08
N PHE A 112 5.16 3.34 5.91
CA PHE A 112 4.83 2.59 4.69
C PHE A 112 6.00 1.75 4.17
N ARG A 113 7.22 2.25 4.27
CA ARG A 113 8.40 1.59 3.70
C ARG A 113 8.85 0.36 4.49
N TRP A 114 8.66 0.35 5.80
CA TRP A 114 9.14 -0.71 6.69
C TRP A 114 8.10 -1.21 7.68
N GLY A 115 7.28 -0.32 8.24
CA GLY A 115 6.26 -0.69 9.23
C GLY A 115 5.16 -1.58 8.65
N VAL A 116 4.58 -1.19 7.51
CA VAL A 116 3.52 -1.93 6.82
C VAL A 116 4.00 -3.31 6.35
N PRO A 117 5.12 -3.44 5.61
CA PRO A 117 5.62 -4.78 5.22
C PRO A 117 5.91 -5.69 6.41
N TRP A 118 6.49 -5.15 7.49
CA TRP A 118 6.72 -5.91 8.71
C TRP A 118 5.41 -6.39 9.35
N ALA A 119 4.42 -5.50 9.49
CA ALA A 119 3.12 -5.86 10.06
C ALA A 119 2.40 -6.90 9.18
N SER A 120 2.42 -6.73 7.86
CA SER A 120 1.81 -7.64 6.90
C SER A 120 2.42 -9.04 6.96
N GLN A 121 3.75 -9.15 7.11
CA GLN A 121 4.41 -10.44 7.33
C GLN A 121 3.90 -11.13 8.60
N GLN A 122 3.82 -10.39 9.71
CA GLN A 122 3.36 -10.96 10.98
C GLN A 122 1.90 -11.40 10.93
N ILE A 123 1.02 -10.59 10.32
CA ILE A 123 -0.40 -10.91 10.17
C ILE A 123 -0.57 -12.11 9.24
N ALA A 124 0.13 -12.14 8.10
CA ALA A 124 0.03 -13.22 7.13
C ALA A 124 0.42 -14.58 7.73
N HIS A 125 1.43 -14.64 8.61
CA HIS A 125 1.81 -15.89 9.29
C HIS A 125 0.90 -16.25 10.48
N ALA A 126 0.20 -15.28 11.06
CA ALA A 126 -0.75 -15.52 12.15
C ALA A 126 -2.12 -16.02 11.66
N LEU A 127 -2.49 -15.73 10.41
CA LEU A 127 -3.77 -16.15 9.84
C LEU A 127 -3.78 -17.67 9.53
N PRO A 128 -4.82 -18.40 9.97
CA PRO A 128 -5.01 -19.80 9.60
C PRO A 128 -5.15 -19.98 8.08
N TYR A 129 -4.72 -21.12 7.54
CA TYR A 129 -4.82 -21.41 6.10
C TYR A 129 -6.29 -21.44 5.62
N GLU A 130 -7.23 -21.80 6.48
CA GLU A 130 -8.66 -21.82 6.17
C GLU A 130 -9.21 -20.42 5.84
N THR A 131 -8.57 -19.35 6.33
CA THR A 131 -8.95 -17.97 5.99
C THR A 131 -8.61 -17.63 4.54
N ASN A 132 -7.66 -18.35 3.94
CA ASN A 132 -7.22 -18.13 2.57
C ASN A 132 -8.28 -18.56 1.55
N GLU A 133 -9.12 -19.54 1.88
CA GLU A 133 -10.16 -20.05 0.97
C GLU A 133 -11.19 -18.97 0.59
N LEU A 134 -11.65 -18.17 1.56
CA LEU A 134 -12.61 -17.09 1.30
C LEU A 134 -12.01 -16.02 0.39
N ILE A 135 -10.73 -15.68 0.60
CA ILE A 135 -10.01 -14.71 -0.20
C ILE A 135 -9.79 -15.26 -1.61
N ALA A 136 -9.40 -16.53 -1.72
CA ALA A 136 -9.17 -17.21 -2.99
C ALA A 136 -10.46 -17.31 -3.81
N GLN A 137 -11.59 -17.66 -3.19
CA GLN A 137 -12.87 -17.74 -3.87
C GLN A 137 -13.27 -16.39 -4.48
N GLY A 138 -13.23 -15.31 -3.68
CA GLY A 138 -13.53 -13.97 -4.20
C GLY A 138 -12.55 -13.50 -5.29
N SER A 139 -11.28 -13.91 -5.18
CA SER A 139 -10.27 -13.64 -6.22
C SER A 139 -10.56 -14.39 -7.50
N MET A 140 -10.86 -15.69 -7.42
CA MET A 140 -11.21 -16.52 -8.57
C MET A 140 -12.46 -16.00 -9.27
N ASP A 141 -13.52 -15.67 -8.51
CA ASP A 141 -14.77 -15.13 -9.06
C ASP A 141 -14.53 -13.83 -9.84
N PHE A 142 -13.62 -12.97 -9.34
CA PHE A 142 -13.22 -11.75 -10.05
C PHE A 142 -12.44 -12.09 -11.33
N LEU A 143 -11.44 -12.96 -11.24
CA LEU A 143 -10.61 -13.34 -12.39
C LEU A 143 -11.47 -13.96 -13.50
N ASP A 144 -12.38 -14.87 -13.16
CA ASP A 144 -13.30 -15.53 -14.09
C ASP A 144 -14.37 -14.57 -14.64
N SER A 145 -14.79 -13.55 -13.87
CA SER A 145 -15.76 -12.55 -14.34
C SER A 145 -15.17 -11.52 -15.30
N TYR A 146 -13.89 -11.17 -15.14
CA TYR A 146 -13.30 -9.99 -15.80
C TYR A 146 -12.13 -10.28 -16.75
N LEU A 147 -11.42 -11.40 -16.58
CA LEU A 147 -10.17 -11.65 -17.31
C LEU A 147 -10.14 -13.01 -18.00
N PHE A 148 -10.61 -14.05 -17.31
CA PHE A 148 -10.51 -15.41 -17.80
C PHE A 148 -11.75 -15.87 -18.54
N GLN A 149 -11.51 -16.81 -19.45
CA GLN A 149 -12.51 -17.60 -20.12
C GLN A 149 -12.22 -19.08 -19.85
N GLU A 150 -13.17 -19.94 -20.20
CA GLU A 150 -12.94 -21.39 -20.15
C GLU A 150 -11.72 -21.79 -20.99
N SER A 151 -10.98 -22.78 -20.51
CA SER A 151 -9.81 -23.32 -21.23
C SER A 151 -10.23 -24.06 -22.48
N ASN A 152 -9.47 -23.86 -23.56
CA ASN A 152 -9.56 -24.57 -24.83
C ASN A 152 -8.67 -25.82 -24.87
N LEU A 153 -7.89 -26.09 -23.82
CA LEU A 153 -7.04 -27.29 -23.75
C LEU A 153 -7.90 -28.55 -23.61
N SER A 154 -7.47 -29.64 -24.27
CA SER A 154 -8.17 -30.92 -24.14
C SER A 154 -8.14 -31.44 -22.70
N GLN A 155 -9.23 -32.07 -22.26
CA GLN A 155 -9.31 -32.65 -20.92
C GLN A 155 -8.17 -33.64 -20.65
N GLU A 156 -7.77 -34.42 -21.66
CA GLU A 156 -6.65 -35.37 -21.56
C GLU A 156 -5.33 -34.67 -21.22
N LEU A 157 -5.05 -33.51 -21.84
CA LEU A 157 -3.84 -32.75 -21.53
C LEU A 157 -3.90 -32.14 -20.13
N GLN A 158 -5.04 -31.58 -19.76
CA GLN A 158 -5.25 -31.04 -18.41
C GLN A 158 -5.03 -32.11 -17.34
N ASP A 159 -5.65 -33.28 -17.52
CA ASP A 159 -5.54 -34.41 -16.58
C ASP A 159 -4.11 -34.94 -16.51
N LYS A 160 -3.41 -35.02 -17.65
CA LYS A 160 -2.00 -35.40 -17.67
C LYS A 160 -1.13 -34.45 -16.83
N ILE A 161 -1.35 -33.14 -16.93
CA ILE A 161 -0.61 -32.14 -16.15
C ILE A 161 -0.98 -32.25 -14.67
N ARG A 162 -2.27 -32.36 -14.33
CA ARG A 162 -2.74 -32.52 -12.93
C ARG A 162 -2.13 -33.74 -12.27
N VAL A 163 -2.23 -34.91 -12.91
CA VAL A 163 -1.70 -36.17 -12.39
C VAL A 163 -0.18 -36.07 -12.19
N HIS A 164 0.55 -35.55 -13.18
CA HIS A 164 2.00 -35.37 -13.04
C HIS A 164 2.37 -34.45 -11.88
N PHE A 165 1.65 -33.32 -11.72
CA PHE A 165 1.85 -32.40 -10.61
C PHE A 165 1.58 -33.06 -9.26
N GLU A 166 0.44 -33.74 -9.09
CA GLU A 166 0.07 -34.44 -7.86
C GLU A 166 1.10 -35.53 -7.51
N GLU A 167 1.60 -36.25 -8.51
CA GLU A 167 2.52 -37.36 -8.29
C GLU A 167 3.94 -36.94 -7.96
N LYS A 168 4.43 -35.83 -8.54
CA LYS A 168 5.83 -35.39 -8.42
C LYS A 168 6.03 -34.13 -7.58
N LEU A 169 5.20 -33.10 -7.75
CA LEU A 169 5.45 -31.77 -7.19
C LEU A 169 4.70 -31.54 -5.88
N ALA A 170 3.41 -31.86 -5.82
CA ALA A 170 2.59 -31.62 -4.63
C ALA A 170 3.15 -32.32 -3.38
N LYS A 171 3.79 -33.49 -3.56
CA LYS A 171 4.44 -34.28 -2.50
C LYS A 171 5.73 -33.67 -1.94
N LEU A 172 6.27 -32.62 -2.57
CA LEU A 172 7.47 -31.92 -2.10
C LEU A 172 7.21 -30.98 -0.93
N SER A 173 5.93 -30.72 -0.62
CA SER A 173 5.50 -29.86 0.47
C SER A 173 5.79 -30.53 1.82
N ILE A 174 6.60 -29.90 2.67
CA ILE A 174 7.04 -30.46 3.96
C ILE A 174 6.55 -29.57 5.12
N GLY A 175 6.22 -30.19 6.26
CA GLY A 175 5.89 -29.46 7.49
C GLY A 175 4.56 -28.73 7.38
N ASP A 176 4.52 -27.43 7.64
CA ASP A 176 3.28 -26.65 7.53
C ASP A 176 2.79 -26.49 6.08
N GLU A 177 3.68 -26.67 5.09
CA GLU A 177 3.32 -26.66 3.66
C GLU A 177 2.42 -27.84 3.29
N SER A 178 2.53 -28.99 3.98
CA SER A 178 1.72 -30.17 3.68
C SER A 178 0.24 -29.99 4.03
N LYS A 179 -0.14 -28.87 4.65
CA LYS A 179 -1.52 -28.50 4.94
C LYS A 179 -2.18 -27.74 3.78
N ILE A 180 -1.39 -27.29 2.80
CA ILE A 180 -1.87 -26.59 1.61
C ILE A 180 -2.42 -27.63 0.63
N ASN A 181 -3.67 -27.45 0.20
CA ASN A 181 -4.28 -28.28 -0.81
C ASN A 181 -4.14 -27.60 -2.18
N TYR A 182 -3.14 -28.01 -2.96
CA TYR A 182 -2.91 -27.44 -4.28
C TYR A 182 -3.90 -28.00 -5.30
N ASN A 183 -4.59 -27.11 -6.03
CA ASN A 183 -5.46 -27.49 -7.15
C ASN A 183 -5.04 -26.73 -8.40
N ILE A 184 -4.94 -27.41 -9.54
CA ILE A 184 -4.61 -26.77 -10.83
C ILE A 184 -5.87 -26.47 -11.63
N HIS A 185 -6.01 -25.20 -11.99
CA HIS A 185 -7.03 -24.65 -12.86
C HIS A 185 -6.40 -24.24 -14.20
N PHE A 186 -7.11 -24.51 -15.29
CA PHE A 186 -6.73 -24.05 -16.62
C PHE A 186 -7.74 -23.00 -17.07
N ARG A 187 -7.23 -21.93 -17.69
CA ARG A 187 -8.05 -20.81 -18.18
C ARG A 187 -7.49 -20.29 -19.49
N SER A 188 -8.35 -19.82 -20.37
CA SER A 188 -7.90 -18.92 -21.44
C SER A 188 -7.87 -17.49 -20.88
N TRP A 189 -6.84 -16.72 -21.24
CA TRP A 189 -6.75 -15.30 -20.94
C TRP A 189 -6.44 -14.56 -22.24
N GLU A 190 -7.41 -13.77 -22.70
CA GLU A 190 -7.31 -13.01 -23.93
C GLU A 190 -7.58 -11.54 -23.65
N MET A 191 -6.79 -10.67 -24.29
CA MET A 191 -7.04 -9.24 -24.33
C MET A 191 -7.01 -8.77 -25.78
N GLY A 192 -8.19 -8.41 -26.30
CA GLY A 192 -8.36 -8.25 -27.74
C GLY A 192 -7.94 -9.52 -28.46
N ASP A 193 -7.04 -9.41 -29.44
CA ASP A 193 -6.52 -10.55 -30.22
C ASP A 193 -5.21 -11.15 -29.65
N ILE A 194 -4.84 -10.79 -28.42
CA ILE A 194 -3.60 -11.25 -27.76
C ILE A 194 -3.95 -12.23 -26.65
N ALA A 195 -3.54 -13.49 -26.81
CA ALA A 195 -3.60 -14.49 -25.76
C ALA A 195 -2.43 -14.29 -24.78
N ILE A 196 -2.72 -14.16 -23.49
CA ILE A 196 -1.74 -13.82 -22.45
C ILE A 196 -1.15 -15.11 -21.86
N PRO A 197 0.15 -15.41 -22.06
CA PRO A 197 0.80 -16.52 -21.37
C PRO A 197 1.06 -16.11 -19.91
N ASN A 198 0.47 -16.82 -18.96
CA ASN A 198 0.69 -16.56 -17.54
C ASN A 198 0.45 -17.81 -16.68
N ALA A 199 0.91 -17.74 -15.44
CA ALA A 199 0.56 -18.62 -14.33
C ALA A 199 0.40 -17.77 -13.07
N LEU A 200 -0.55 -18.12 -12.19
CA LEU A 200 -0.83 -17.37 -10.97
C LEU A 200 -1.17 -18.33 -9.82
N ALA A 201 -0.70 -18.00 -8.63
CA ALA A 201 -1.11 -18.65 -7.39
C ALA A 201 -2.06 -17.79 -6.53
N LEU A 202 -3.16 -18.39 -6.09
CA LEU A 202 -4.03 -17.83 -5.06
C LEU A 202 -3.58 -18.25 -3.65
N PRO A 203 -3.92 -17.48 -2.59
CA PRO A 203 -3.52 -17.79 -1.22
C PRO A 203 -3.92 -19.17 -0.69
N SER A 204 -4.97 -19.79 -1.24
CA SER A 204 -5.47 -21.13 -0.88
C SER A 204 -4.54 -22.26 -1.35
N GLY A 205 -3.74 -22.02 -2.38
CA GLY A 205 -3.03 -23.06 -3.12
C GLY A 205 -3.63 -23.38 -4.49
N ASP A 206 -4.68 -22.67 -4.91
CA ASP A 206 -5.15 -22.76 -6.30
C ASP A 206 -4.10 -22.16 -7.24
N LEU A 207 -3.64 -22.97 -8.18
CA LEU A 207 -2.67 -22.63 -9.22
C LEU A 207 -3.41 -22.53 -10.55
N ILE A 208 -3.36 -21.37 -11.19
CA ILE A 208 -4.04 -21.10 -12.46
C ILE A 208 -2.98 -21.05 -13.55
N LEU A 209 -3.14 -21.86 -14.59
CA LEU A 209 -2.26 -21.88 -15.77
C LEU A 209 -3.04 -21.42 -16.99
N THR A 210 -2.50 -20.45 -17.74
CA THR A 210 -3.17 -20.05 -18.98
C THR A 210 -2.86 -21.00 -20.12
N ASP A 211 -3.82 -21.18 -21.03
CA ASP A 211 -3.66 -22.02 -22.22
C ASP A 211 -2.42 -21.62 -23.03
N LYS A 212 -2.19 -20.31 -23.17
CA LYS A 212 -1.05 -19.80 -23.94
C LYS A 212 0.29 -20.08 -23.27
N PHE A 213 0.35 -20.09 -21.95
CA PHE A 213 1.54 -20.52 -21.22
C PHE A 213 1.87 -22.00 -21.49
N ILE A 214 0.85 -22.87 -21.49
CA ILE A 214 1.02 -24.29 -21.82
C ILE A 214 1.47 -24.46 -23.28
N GLU A 215 0.89 -23.72 -24.23
CA GLU A 215 1.26 -23.78 -25.64
C GLU A 215 2.73 -23.35 -25.91
N LEU A 216 3.23 -22.36 -25.17
CA LEU A 216 4.63 -21.88 -25.29
C LEU A 216 5.64 -22.78 -24.56
N SER A 217 5.15 -23.69 -23.71
CA SER A 217 5.99 -24.65 -22.99
C SER A 217 6.38 -25.81 -23.91
N THR A 218 7.68 -26.09 -24.00
CA THR A 218 8.21 -27.09 -24.94
C THR A 218 8.34 -28.47 -24.33
N ASN A 219 8.34 -28.54 -23.00
CA ASN A 219 8.47 -29.78 -22.24
C ASN A 219 7.85 -29.62 -20.83
N GLN A 220 7.72 -30.74 -20.13
CA GLN A 220 7.12 -30.78 -18.79
C GLN A 220 7.96 -30.03 -17.74
N ASP A 221 9.30 -30.07 -17.86
CA ASP A 221 10.21 -29.42 -16.91
C ASP A 221 10.01 -27.90 -16.87
N GLU A 222 9.63 -27.29 -17.99
CA GLU A 222 9.31 -25.87 -18.07
C GLU A 222 7.99 -25.53 -17.36
N ILE A 223 6.96 -26.37 -17.51
CA ILE A 223 5.69 -26.23 -16.79
C ILE A 223 5.93 -26.39 -15.28
N ASP A 224 6.66 -27.44 -14.90
CA ASP A 224 7.01 -27.74 -13.51
C ASP A 224 7.85 -26.61 -12.88
N SER A 225 8.75 -26.00 -13.65
CA SER A 225 9.57 -24.88 -13.15
C SER A 225 8.75 -23.66 -12.73
N VAL A 226 7.70 -23.34 -13.48
CA VAL A 226 6.80 -22.23 -13.16
C VAL A 226 5.83 -22.63 -12.06
N LEU A 227 5.31 -23.86 -12.06
CA LEU A 227 4.48 -24.36 -10.96
C LEU A 227 5.24 -24.32 -9.62
N LEU A 228 6.51 -24.69 -9.59
CA LEU A 228 7.34 -24.61 -8.40
C LEU A 228 7.58 -23.16 -7.94
N HIS A 229 7.70 -22.22 -8.88
CA HIS A 229 7.75 -20.78 -8.59
C HIS A 229 6.45 -20.28 -7.95
N GLU A 230 5.31 -20.63 -8.55
CA GLU A 230 3.98 -20.29 -8.02
C GLU A 230 3.74 -20.92 -6.63
N MET A 231 4.16 -22.17 -6.42
CA MET A 231 4.14 -22.80 -5.10
C MET A 231 4.98 -22.00 -4.08
N GLY A 232 6.13 -21.45 -4.50
CA GLY A 232 6.94 -20.56 -3.67
C GLY A 232 6.16 -19.32 -3.20
N HIS A 233 5.35 -18.70 -4.07
CA HIS A 233 4.48 -17.60 -3.68
C HIS A 233 3.44 -18.00 -2.63
N VAL A 234 2.86 -19.20 -2.74
CA VAL A 234 1.91 -19.73 -1.75
C VAL A 234 2.60 -20.00 -0.41
N VAL A 235 3.74 -20.68 -0.44
CA VAL A 235 4.52 -21.05 0.77
C VAL A 235 4.93 -19.79 1.54
N HIS A 236 5.43 -18.78 0.83
CA HIS A 236 5.83 -17.51 1.44
C HIS A 236 4.66 -16.54 1.66
N ARG A 237 3.43 -16.94 1.33
CA ARG A 237 2.18 -16.16 1.50
C ARG A 237 2.26 -14.77 0.88
N HIS A 238 2.93 -14.64 -0.28
CA HIS A 238 3.19 -13.35 -0.91
C HIS A 238 1.91 -12.61 -1.26
N SER A 239 0.96 -13.27 -1.92
CA SER A 239 -0.33 -12.69 -2.31
C SER A 239 -1.08 -12.16 -1.08
N LEU A 240 -1.12 -12.94 0.01
CA LEU A 240 -1.77 -12.51 1.26
C LEU A 240 -1.07 -11.31 1.90
N LYS A 241 0.27 -11.28 1.94
CA LYS A 241 1.03 -10.12 2.44
C LYS A 241 0.67 -8.87 1.65
N MET A 242 0.63 -8.96 0.33
CA MET A 242 0.31 -7.83 -0.55
C MET A 242 -1.13 -7.34 -0.38
N LEU A 243 -2.09 -8.25 -0.17
CA LEU A 243 -3.47 -7.87 0.14
C LEU A 243 -3.57 -7.12 1.48
N ILE A 244 -2.84 -7.56 2.50
CA ILE A 244 -2.77 -6.87 3.79
C ILE A 244 -2.12 -5.49 3.62
N GLU A 245 -1.01 -5.39 2.89
CA GLU A 245 -0.35 -4.12 2.58
C GLU A 245 -1.28 -3.14 1.85
N GLY A 246 -2.00 -3.62 0.83
CA GLY A 246 -2.99 -2.83 0.11
C GLY A 246 -4.10 -2.33 1.03
N THR A 247 -4.56 -3.16 1.96
CA THR A 247 -5.56 -2.76 2.98
C THR A 247 -5.05 -1.62 3.87
N PHE A 248 -3.78 -1.67 4.29
CA PHE A 248 -3.18 -0.56 5.06
C PHE A 248 -3.16 0.75 4.27
N VAL A 249 -2.84 0.70 2.97
CA VAL A 249 -2.86 1.87 2.09
C VAL A 249 -4.28 2.42 1.96
N THR A 250 -5.27 1.57 1.68
CA THR A 250 -6.68 1.98 1.55
C THR A 250 -7.20 2.63 2.83
N VAL A 251 -6.92 2.04 3.99
CA VAL A 251 -7.29 2.62 5.29
C VAL A 251 -6.61 3.97 5.52
N ALA A 252 -5.33 4.09 5.19
CA ALA A 252 -4.63 5.36 5.35
C ALA A 252 -5.18 6.46 4.45
N VAL A 253 -5.49 6.15 3.18
CA VAL A 253 -6.13 7.10 2.25
C VAL A 253 -7.48 7.53 2.79
N MET A 254 -8.32 6.60 3.25
CA MET A 254 -9.62 6.89 3.87
C MET A 254 -9.46 7.85 5.06
N LEU A 255 -8.50 7.60 5.95
CA LEU A 255 -8.26 8.47 7.11
C LEU A 255 -7.79 9.88 6.70
N MET A 256 -7.09 10.01 5.57
CA MET A 256 -6.62 11.28 5.05
C MET A 256 -7.71 12.07 4.30
N THR A 257 -8.55 11.40 3.51
CA THR A 257 -9.58 12.02 2.69
C THR A 257 -10.91 12.17 3.42
N GLY A 258 -11.15 11.37 4.45
CA GLY A 258 -12.45 11.22 5.10
C GLY A 258 -13.49 10.51 4.23
N ASP A 259 -13.09 9.95 3.09
CA ASP A 259 -13.97 9.23 2.17
C ASP A 259 -13.89 7.72 2.43
N GLY A 260 -15.04 7.14 2.79
CA GLY A 260 -15.17 5.71 3.04
C GLY A 260 -15.64 4.89 1.85
N SER A 261 -15.83 5.51 0.69
CA SER A 261 -16.28 4.85 -0.55
C SER A 261 -15.40 3.66 -0.94
N GLY A 262 -14.10 3.71 -0.65
CA GLY A 262 -13.12 2.66 -1.00
C GLY A 262 -13.27 1.31 -0.29
N PHE A 263 -14.13 1.18 0.74
CA PHE A 263 -14.37 -0.11 1.40
C PHE A 263 -15.47 -0.96 0.76
N GLY A 264 -16.36 -0.35 -0.04
CA GLY A 264 -17.51 -1.06 -0.63
C GLY A 264 -17.13 -2.15 -1.63
N ASP A 265 -15.96 -2.02 -2.26
CA ASP A 265 -15.52 -2.84 -3.40
C ASP A 265 -14.28 -3.68 -3.07
N MET A 266 -14.12 -4.12 -1.82
CA MET A 266 -12.92 -4.87 -1.41
C MET A 266 -12.69 -6.15 -2.26
N GLY A 267 -13.76 -6.82 -2.71
CA GLY A 267 -13.67 -7.98 -3.61
C GLY A 267 -13.12 -7.62 -5.00
N ILE A 268 -13.55 -6.51 -5.58
CA ILE A 268 -13.05 -5.98 -6.86
C ILE A 268 -11.59 -5.49 -6.70
N GLY A 269 -11.27 -4.88 -5.57
CA GLY A 269 -9.92 -4.43 -5.23
C GLY A 269 -8.91 -5.57 -5.07
N ILE A 270 -9.32 -6.72 -4.53
CA ILE A 270 -8.44 -7.89 -4.33
C ILE A 270 -8.06 -8.52 -5.66
N GLY A 271 -9.03 -8.82 -6.53
CA GLY A 271 -8.76 -9.46 -7.81
C GLY A 271 -7.98 -8.55 -8.76
N SER A 272 -8.32 -7.25 -8.79
CA SER A 272 -7.53 -6.25 -9.54
C SER A 272 -6.13 -6.08 -8.98
N ALA A 273 -5.95 -6.11 -7.65
CA ALA A 273 -4.62 -6.09 -7.04
C ALA A 273 -3.81 -7.31 -7.47
N LEU A 274 -4.33 -8.53 -7.42
CA LEU A 274 -3.57 -9.74 -7.82
C LEU A 274 -3.09 -9.71 -9.28
N VAL A 275 -3.87 -9.07 -10.16
CA VAL A 275 -3.56 -8.96 -11.59
C VAL A 275 -2.58 -7.83 -11.86
N SER A 276 -2.79 -6.67 -11.23
CA SER A 276 -1.92 -5.48 -11.37
C SER A 276 -0.68 -5.53 -10.47
N SER A 277 -0.59 -6.51 -9.58
CA SER A 277 0.48 -6.54 -8.61
C SER A 277 1.74 -7.15 -9.19
N ALA A 278 2.68 -6.28 -9.54
CA ALA A 278 4.07 -6.67 -9.60
C ALA A 278 4.52 -7.06 -8.17
N TYR A 279 4.87 -8.32 -7.98
CA TYR A 279 5.48 -8.77 -6.73
C TYR A 279 6.75 -7.98 -6.45
N SER A 280 7.02 -7.72 -5.16
CA SER A 280 8.26 -7.06 -4.79
C SER A 280 9.46 -7.89 -5.26
N ARG A 281 10.59 -7.23 -5.56
CA ARG A 281 11.84 -7.93 -5.94
C ARG A 281 12.29 -8.96 -4.91
N GLY A 282 11.92 -8.75 -3.63
CA GLY A 282 12.17 -9.70 -2.55
C GLY A 282 11.31 -10.96 -2.68
N HIS A 283 10.02 -10.80 -2.98
CA HIS A 283 9.09 -11.91 -3.19
C HIS A 283 9.49 -12.79 -4.38
N GLU A 284 9.86 -12.18 -5.51
CA GLU A 284 10.38 -12.92 -6.66
C GLU A 284 11.65 -13.72 -6.30
N SER A 285 12.56 -13.12 -5.52
CA SER A 285 13.79 -13.79 -5.12
C SER A 285 13.53 -14.98 -4.18
N GLU A 286 12.57 -14.84 -3.25
CA GLU A 286 12.15 -15.92 -2.34
C GLU A 286 11.49 -17.08 -3.12
N ALA A 287 10.59 -16.75 -4.07
CA ALA A 287 9.92 -17.74 -4.91
C ALA A 287 10.88 -18.45 -5.88
N ASP A 288 11.79 -17.72 -6.54
CA ASP A 288 12.83 -18.29 -7.41
C ASP A 288 13.75 -19.23 -6.61
N GLU A 289 14.19 -18.81 -5.41
CA GLU A 289 15.08 -19.62 -4.58
C GLU A 289 14.39 -20.90 -4.09
N TYR A 290 13.11 -20.80 -3.71
CA TYR A 290 12.29 -21.97 -3.39
C TYR A 290 12.18 -22.91 -4.60
N ALA A 291 11.80 -22.37 -5.76
CA ALA A 291 11.60 -23.15 -6.98
C ALA A 291 12.87 -23.88 -7.39
N PHE A 292 14.01 -23.19 -7.46
CA PHE A 292 15.25 -23.80 -7.93
C PHE A 292 15.78 -24.86 -6.97
N LYS A 293 15.60 -24.70 -5.65
CA LYS A 293 15.90 -25.78 -4.69
C LYS A 293 15.03 -27.00 -4.94
N LYS A 294 13.73 -26.82 -5.11
CA LYS A 294 12.80 -27.92 -5.39
C LYS A 294 13.07 -28.58 -6.75
N MET A 295 13.43 -27.82 -7.77
CA MET A 295 13.85 -28.35 -9.08
C MET A 295 15.07 -29.28 -8.94
N LEU A 296 16.08 -28.90 -8.14
CA LEU A 296 17.22 -29.78 -7.85
C LEU A 296 16.81 -31.07 -7.12
N GLU A 297 15.84 -31.01 -6.20
CA GLU A 297 15.31 -32.18 -5.48
C GLU A 297 14.62 -33.19 -6.43
N VAL A 298 13.91 -32.71 -7.45
CA VAL A 298 13.18 -33.58 -8.41
C VAL A 298 13.93 -33.83 -9.72
N GLY A 299 15.17 -33.37 -9.82
CA GLY A 299 16.02 -33.64 -10.98
C GLY A 299 15.69 -32.81 -12.22
N ILE A 300 15.13 -31.62 -12.04
CA ILE A 300 14.83 -30.67 -13.12
C ILE A 300 15.93 -29.61 -13.19
N ASP A 301 16.44 -29.31 -14.39
CA ASP A 301 17.43 -28.24 -14.60
C ASP A 301 16.76 -26.85 -14.42
N PRO A 302 17.22 -26.01 -13.48
CA PRO A 302 16.76 -24.62 -13.30
C PRO A 302 16.84 -23.75 -14.56
N LYS A 303 17.61 -24.17 -15.57
CA LYS A 303 17.61 -23.53 -16.89
C LYS A 303 16.25 -23.54 -17.58
N SER A 304 15.40 -24.56 -17.33
CA SER A 304 14.04 -24.65 -17.87
C SER A 304 13.22 -23.41 -17.54
N PHE A 305 13.33 -22.89 -16.31
CA PHE A 305 12.66 -21.67 -15.88
C PHE A 305 13.05 -20.46 -16.74
N SER A 306 14.36 -20.23 -16.93
CA SER A 306 14.82 -19.12 -17.77
C SER A 306 14.38 -19.25 -19.23
N ASN A 307 14.31 -20.47 -19.76
CA ASN A 307 13.94 -20.72 -21.14
C ASN A 307 12.47 -20.37 -21.40
N ILE A 308 11.54 -20.81 -20.54
CA ILE A 308 10.12 -20.49 -20.69
C ILE A 308 9.85 -19.00 -20.46
N MET A 309 10.47 -18.40 -19.44
CA MET A 309 10.34 -16.95 -19.20
C MET A 309 10.80 -16.14 -20.41
N ASN A 310 11.94 -16.48 -21.02
CA ASN A 310 12.42 -15.81 -22.22
C ASN A 310 11.45 -15.98 -23.40
N ARG A 311 10.86 -17.16 -23.60
CA ARG A 311 9.88 -17.38 -24.68
C ARG A 311 8.58 -16.59 -24.45
N MET A 312 8.10 -16.49 -23.22
CA MET A 312 6.95 -15.66 -22.88
C MET A 312 7.24 -14.18 -23.14
N THR A 313 8.41 -13.68 -22.72
CA THR A 313 8.83 -12.29 -22.98
C THR A 313 8.90 -12.00 -24.47
N VAL A 314 9.58 -12.84 -25.26
CA VAL A 314 9.67 -12.67 -26.72
C VAL A 314 8.29 -12.68 -27.37
N TYR A 315 7.43 -13.63 -27.00
CA TYR A 315 6.06 -13.69 -27.52
C TYR A 315 5.28 -12.39 -27.25
N MET A 316 5.37 -11.87 -26.01
CA MET A 316 4.70 -10.62 -25.67
C MET A 316 5.28 -9.45 -26.44
N GLU A 317 6.60 -9.28 -26.47
CA GLU A 317 7.27 -8.21 -27.24
C GLU A 317 6.91 -8.21 -28.73
N GLU A 318 6.78 -9.40 -29.35
CA GLU A 318 6.35 -9.53 -30.75
C GLU A 318 4.90 -9.10 -30.97
N LYS A 319 4.00 -9.48 -30.05
CA LYS A 319 2.58 -9.08 -30.11
C LYS A 319 2.40 -7.58 -29.88
N HIS A 320 3.18 -7.02 -28.98
CA HIS A 320 3.26 -5.59 -28.70
C HIS A 320 3.68 -4.74 -29.90
N LYS A 321 4.76 -5.14 -30.59
CA LYS A 321 5.22 -4.39 -31.78
C LYS A 321 4.15 -4.34 -32.85
N ARG A 322 3.36 -5.41 -32.97
CA ARG A 322 2.29 -5.51 -33.95
C ARG A 322 1.05 -4.69 -33.57
N SER A 323 0.75 -4.51 -32.28
CA SER A 323 -0.34 -3.63 -31.83
C SER A 323 0.05 -2.15 -31.82
N ALA A 324 1.32 -1.83 -31.55
CA ALA A 324 1.84 -0.45 -31.59
C ALA A 324 1.92 0.15 -33.01
N GLU A 325 1.91 -0.68 -34.06
CA GLU A 325 1.73 -0.24 -35.44
C GLU A 325 0.28 0.18 -35.76
N GLU A 326 -0.68 -0.17 -34.88
CA GLU A 326 -2.12 0.09 -35.06
C GLU A 326 -2.70 1.15 -34.09
N GLU A 327 -2.09 1.44 -32.92
CA GLU A 327 -2.48 2.56 -32.02
C GLU A 327 -1.37 2.97 -31.00
N GLU A 328 -1.40 4.23 -30.50
CA GLU A 328 -0.31 4.96 -29.80
C GLU A 328 -0.02 4.59 -28.31
N GLU A 329 -0.70 3.62 -27.69
CA GLU A 329 -0.51 3.25 -26.27
C GLU A 329 0.23 1.90 -26.11
N GLY A 330 1.54 1.88 -26.37
CA GLY A 330 2.31 0.62 -26.51
C GLY A 330 3.18 0.18 -25.32
N ASP A 331 3.51 1.07 -24.38
CA ASP A 331 4.50 0.79 -23.30
C ASP A 331 3.87 0.06 -22.10
N ASP A 332 2.57 0.26 -21.87
CA ASP A 332 1.88 -0.16 -20.63
C ASP A 332 1.51 -1.65 -20.64
N ILE A 333 1.22 -2.25 -21.81
CA ILE A 333 0.72 -3.63 -21.91
C ILE A 333 1.77 -4.65 -21.37
N LEU A 334 3.09 -4.41 -21.50
CA LEU A 334 4.11 -5.43 -21.20
C LEU A 334 4.40 -5.45 -19.71
N GLU A 335 4.36 -4.27 -19.09
CA GLU A 335 4.48 -4.07 -17.65
C GLU A 335 3.17 -4.44 -16.92
N TYR A 336 2.01 -4.13 -17.52
CA TYR A 336 0.69 -4.47 -16.97
C TYR A 336 0.42 -5.98 -16.93
N PHE A 337 0.88 -6.75 -17.93
CA PHE A 337 0.65 -8.22 -17.97
C PHE A 337 1.78 -9.05 -17.39
N SER A 338 2.89 -8.43 -16.99
CA SER A 338 3.99 -9.12 -16.33
C SER A 338 3.86 -9.02 -14.81
N SER A 339 3.09 -9.94 -14.22
CA SER A 339 3.09 -10.16 -12.76
C SER A 339 4.49 -10.53 -12.25
N HIS A 340 5.28 -11.23 -13.08
CA HIS A 340 6.61 -11.73 -12.78
C HIS A 340 7.63 -11.44 -13.91
N PRO A 341 8.16 -10.22 -14.04
CA PRO A 341 9.09 -9.90 -15.13
C PRO A 341 10.36 -10.74 -15.07
N SER A 342 10.81 -11.22 -16.23
CA SER A 342 12.12 -11.85 -16.39
C SER A 342 13.19 -10.77 -16.25
N THR A 343 14.00 -10.85 -15.19
CA THR A 343 15.11 -9.91 -15.00
C THR A 343 16.45 -10.64 -15.14
N GLU A 344 17.49 -9.90 -15.52
CA GLU A 344 18.86 -10.43 -15.59
C GLU A 344 19.28 -11.12 -14.30
N LYS A 345 18.82 -10.64 -13.14
CA LYS A 345 19.12 -11.24 -11.84
C LYS A 345 18.51 -12.64 -11.67
N ARG A 346 17.27 -12.83 -12.12
CA ARG A 346 16.56 -14.12 -12.05
C ARG A 346 17.20 -15.14 -12.99
N VAL A 347 17.53 -14.71 -14.20
CA VAL A 347 18.27 -15.52 -15.17
C VAL A 347 19.66 -15.90 -14.64
N ALA A 348 20.37 -14.97 -14.00
CA ALA A 348 21.66 -15.26 -13.37
C ALA A 348 21.53 -16.26 -12.22
N LEU A 349 20.48 -16.16 -11.40
CA LEU A 349 20.19 -17.10 -10.32
C LEU A 349 19.88 -18.52 -10.87
N ALA A 350 19.00 -18.61 -11.87
CA ALA A 350 18.69 -19.86 -12.55
C ALA A 350 19.94 -20.51 -13.17
N ASN A 351 20.80 -19.72 -13.83
CA ASN A 351 22.06 -20.22 -14.38
C ASN A 351 22.99 -20.75 -13.28
N ARG A 352 23.10 -20.06 -12.13
CA ARG A 352 23.90 -20.53 -10.99
C ARG A 352 23.41 -21.89 -10.48
N TYR A 353 22.10 -22.04 -10.31
CA TYR A 353 21.49 -23.28 -9.87
C TYR A 353 21.60 -24.39 -10.94
N SER A 354 21.56 -24.05 -12.24
CA SER A 354 21.83 -24.98 -13.35
C SER A 354 23.26 -25.54 -13.31
N GLU A 355 24.26 -24.74 -12.94
CA GLU A 355 25.62 -25.25 -12.75
C GLU A 355 25.71 -26.23 -11.58
N CYS A 356 24.97 -26.00 -10.49
CA CYS A 356 24.84 -26.97 -9.40
C CYS A 356 24.16 -28.27 -9.88
N PHE A 357 23.08 -28.16 -10.66
CA PHE A 357 22.38 -29.30 -11.25
C PHE A 357 23.32 -30.17 -12.11
N LYS A 358 24.09 -29.55 -13.01
CA LYS A 358 25.06 -30.25 -13.89
C LYS A 358 26.16 -30.97 -13.11
N GLN A 359 26.48 -30.50 -11.90
CA GLN A 359 27.42 -31.15 -11.00
C GLN A 359 26.79 -32.32 -10.21
N GLY A 360 25.49 -32.57 -10.39
CA GLY A 360 24.74 -33.59 -9.66
C GLY A 360 24.45 -33.22 -8.20
N LEU A 361 24.47 -31.93 -7.87
CA LEU A 361 24.18 -31.44 -6.52
C LEU A 361 22.68 -31.28 -6.32
N SER A 362 22.14 -31.85 -5.25
CA SER A 362 20.77 -31.62 -4.81
C SER A 362 20.62 -30.36 -3.93
N ILE A 363 21.73 -29.75 -3.51
CA ILE A 363 21.76 -28.54 -2.68
C ILE A 363 22.82 -27.59 -3.24
N CYS A 364 22.40 -26.39 -3.66
CA CYS A 364 23.27 -25.32 -4.12
C CYS A 364 23.44 -24.30 -2.98
N LYS A 365 24.69 -24.03 -2.56
CA LYS A 365 25.02 -23.04 -1.51
C LYS A 365 25.52 -21.73 -2.12
#